data_AF-A0A2S9MZD8-F1
#
_entry.id   AF-A0A2S9MZD8-F1
#
_cell.length_a   1.000
_cell.length_b   1.000
_cell.length_c   1.000
_cell.angle_alpha   90.00
_cell.angle_beta   90.00
_cell.angle_gamma   90.00
#
_symmetry.space_group_name_H-M   'P 1'
#
loop_
_entity.id
_entity.type
_entity.pdbx_description
1 polymer ?
#
loop_
_entity_poly.entity_id
_entity_poly.type
_entity_poly.pdbx_seq_one_letter_code
_entity_poly.pdbx_strand_id
1 'polypeptide(L)'
;MNESKEPISVREAARRLDVHPRQLYQSANDETRTIGERWKNIQRYRAERNREIAREAIQAAYFKIQAEGKCVNLRELRNHVPNAILGSVRDIFALIEEVEERIGPVRP
;
A
#
# COMPACT_ATOMS: atom_id res chain seq x y z
N MET A 1 3.11 -32.79 17.19
CA MET A 1 4.32 -33.63 17.06
C MET A 1 5.51 -32.73 17.31
N ASN A 2 6.19 -32.97 18.43
CA ASN A 2 7.39 -32.26 18.84
C ASN A 2 8.59 -32.89 18.15
N GLU A 3 9.30 -32.14 17.33
CA GLU A 3 10.71 -32.37 17.07
C GLU A 3 11.40 -31.00 17.15
N SER A 4 11.83 -30.62 18.35
CA SER A 4 12.89 -29.63 18.51
C SER A 4 14.19 -30.29 18.01
N LYS A 5 14.35 -30.39 16.69
CA LYS A 5 15.57 -30.88 16.06
C LYS A 5 16.64 -29.81 16.21
N GLU A 6 17.77 -30.18 16.82
CA GLU A 6 18.98 -29.37 16.75
C GLU A 6 19.21 -28.91 15.31
N PRO A 7 19.57 -27.64 15.08
CA PRO A 7 19.79 -27.13 13.73
C PRO A 7 20.88 -27.95 13.04
N ILE A 8 20.52 -28.62 11.94
CA ILE A 8 21.46 -29.39 11.12
C ILE A 8 22.13 -28.49 10.08
N SER A 9 23.36 -28.84 9.68
CA SER A 9 24.03 -28.12 8.61
C SER A 9 23.30 -28.28 7.28
N VAL A 10 23.40 -27.28 6.39
CA VAL A 10 22.83 -27.33 5.03
C VAL A 10 23.34 -28.55 4.25
N ARG A 11 24.59 -28.95 4.49
CA ARG A 11 25.20 -30.12 3.84
C ARG A 11 24.54 -31.42 4.29
N GLU A 12 24.26 -31.54 5.59
CA GLU A 12 23.56 -32.69 6.16
C GLU A 12 22.09 -32.72 5.73
N ALA A 13 21.42 -31.56 5.67
CA ALA A 13 20.08 -31.46 5.11
C ALA A 13 20.04 -31.91 3.64
N ALA A 14 21.01 -31.45 2.83
CA ALA A 14 21.14 -31.82 1.42
C ALA A 14 21.37 -33.33 1.24
N ARG A 15 22.23 -33.93 2.08
CA ARG A 15 22.46 -35.37 2.11
C ARG A 15 21.19 -36.15 2.43
N ARG A 16 20.41 -35.72 3.44
CA ARG A 16 19.15 -36.38 3.83
C ARG A 16 18.07 -36.29 2.76
N LEU A 17 18.10 -35.21 1.97
CA LEU A 17 17.16 -34.95 0.88
C LEU A 17 17.65 -35.48 -0.47
N ASP A 18 18.84 -36.10 -0.53
CA ASP A 18 19.50 -36.57 -1.75
C ASP A 18 19.61 -35.49 -2.85
N VAL A 19 19.99 -34.28 -2.43
CA VAL A 19 20.18 -33.12 -3.31
C VAL A 19 21.56 -32.51 -3.12
N HIS A 20 22.02 -31.73 -4.10
CA HIS A 20 23.23 -30.94 -3.94
C HIS A 20 22.97 -29.73 -3.02
N PRO A 21 23.86 -29.37 -2.07
CA PRO A 21 23.64 -28.24 -1.15
C PRO A 21 23.27 -26.91 -1.82
N ARG A 22 23.79 -26.67 -3.04
CA ARG A 22 23.44 -25.50 -3.87
C ARG A 22 21.94 -25.42 -4.19
N GLN A 23 21.28 -26.55 -4.39
CA GLN A 23 19.84 -26.60 -4.71
C GLN A 23 19.00 -26.12 -3.52
N LEU A 24 19.44 -26.39 -2.28
CA LEU A 24 18.77 -25.87 -1.09
C LEU A 24 18.85 -24.34 -1.02
N TYR A 25 20.02 -23.75 -1.28
CA TYR A 25 20.16 -22.29 -1.35
C TYR A 25 19.34 -21.67 -2.49
N GLN A 26 19.34 -22.29 -3.66
CA GLN A 26 18.54 -21.82 -4.80
C GLN A 26 17.05 -21.82 -4.45
N SER A 27 16.54 -22.93 -3.92
CA SER A 27 15.14 -23.04 -3.50
C SER A 27 14.78 -22.00 -2.44
N ALA A 28 15.63 -21.79 -1.43
CA ALA A 28 15.38 -20.80 -0.39
C ALA A 28 15.39 -19.36 -0.95
N ASN A 29 16.28 -19.06 -1.90
CA ASN A 29 16.33 -17.76 -2.58
C ASN A 29 15.09 -17.54 -3.45
N ASP A 30 14.66 -18.55 -4.20
CA ASP A 30 13.47 -18.48 -5.05
C ASP A 30 12.20 -18.31 -4.22
N GLU A 31 12.12 -18.98 -3.06
CA GLU A 31 11.04 -18.81 -2.10
C GLU A 31 11.04 -17.39 -1.52
N THR A 32 12.20 -16.90 -1.08
CA THR A 32 12.36 -15.53 -0.56
C THR A 32 11.96 -14.50 -1.61
N ARG A 33 12.36 -14.71 -2.87
CA ARG A 33 11.99 -13.85 -3.99
C ARG A 33 10.48 -13.85 -4.20
N THR A 34 9.86 -15.02 -4.21
CA THR A 34 8.41 -15.17 -4.36
C THR A 34 7.64 -14.46 -3.25
N ILE A 35 8.08 -14.61 -2.00
CA ILE A 35 7.50 -13.89 -0.86
C ILE A 35 7.67 -12.37 -1.03
N GLY A 36 8.85 -11.92 -1.43
CA GLY A 36 9.13 -10.50 -1.67
C GLY A 36 8.27 -9.90 -2.77
N GLU A 37 8.08 -10.61 -3.88
CA GLU A 37 7.21 -10.19 -4.99
C GLU A 37 5.74 -10.13 -4.56
N ARG A 38 5.25 -11.13 -3.82
CA ARG A 38 3.89 -11.11 -3.24
C ARG A 38 3.69 -9.94 -2.29
N TRP A 39 4.66 -9.66 -1.42
CA TRP A 39 4.61 -8.53 -0.51
C TRP A 39 4.53 -7.20 -1.26
N LYS A 40 5.39 -7.01 -2.29
CA LYS A 40 5.35 -5.82 -3.15
C LYS A 40 3.99 -5.64 -3.83
N ASN A 41 3.38 -6.72 -4.30
CA ASN A 41 2.04 -6.67 -4.90
C ASN A 41 0.97 -6.25 -3.89
N ILE A 42 1.00 -6.81 -2.68
CA ILE A 42 0.08 -6.43 -1.60
C ILE A 42 0.26 -4.94 -1.24
N GLN A 43 1.50 -4.46 -1.15
CA GLN A 43 1.76 -3.04 -0.86
C GLN A 43 1.24 -2.13 -1.96
N ARG A 44 1.44 -2.49 -3.24
CA ARG A 44 0.87 -1.74 -4.38
C ARG A 44 -0.64 -1.68 -4.32
N TYR A 45 -1.30 -2.83 -4.15
CA TYR A 45 -2.75 -2.91 -4.04
C TYR A 45 -3.30 -2.08 -2.86
N ARG A 46 -2.63 -2.13 -1.70
CA ARG A 46 -3.01 -1.29 -0.55
C ARG A 46 -2.85 0.20 -0.82
N ALA A 47 -1.76 0.61 -1.48
CA ALA A 47 -1.54 2.00 -1.85
C ALA A 47 -2.61 2.50 -2.83
N GLU A 48 -2.93 1.71 -3.86
CA GLU A 48 -4.00 2.00 -4.82
C GLU A 48 -5.35 2.12 -4.13
N ARG A 49 -5.70 1.17 -3.25
CA ARG A 49 -6.95 1.20 -2.50
C ARG A 49 -7.05 2.41 -1.57
N ASN A 50 -5.98 2.74 -0.85
CA ASN A 50 -5.96 3.92 0.01
C ASN A 50 -6.09 5.21 -0.80
N ARG A 51 -5.46 5.29 -1.98
CA ARG A 51 -5.60 6.42 -2.90
C ARG A 51 -7.05 6.57 -3.36
N GLU A 52 -7.73 5.47 -3.71
CA GLU A 52 -9.14 5.52 -4.12
C GLU A 52 -10.05 6.02 -2.99
N ILE A 53 -9.90 5.45 -1.78
CA ILE A 53 -10.68 5.86 -0.60
C ILE A 53 -10.46 7.36 -0.31
N ALA A 54 -9.20 7.82 -0.37
CA ALA A 54 -8.89 9.22 -0.17
C ALA A 54 -9.48 10.11 -1.27
N ARG A 55 -9.44 9.66 -2.54
CA ARG A 55 -10.02 10.39 -3.66
C ARG A 55 -11.51 10.63 -3.45
N GLU A 56 -12.26 9.57 -3.15
CA GLU A 56 -13.69 9.63 -2.91
C GLU A 56 -14.02 10.55 -1.73
N ALA A 57 -13.26 10.45 -0.63
CA ALA A 57 -13.45 11.28 0.54
C ALA A 57 -13.16 12.78 0.27
N ILE A 58 -12.09 13.08 -0.47
CA ILE A 58 -11.73 14.45 -0.87
C ILE A 58 -12.81 15.01 -1.78
N GLN A 59 -13.27 14.24 -2.78
CA GLN A 59 -14.33 14.67 -3.68
C GLN A 59 -15.64 14.97 -2.93
N ALA A 60 -16.04 14.12 -1.98
CA ALA A 60 -17.21 14.37 -1.15
C ALA A 60 -17.06 15.62 -0.26
N ALA A 61 -15.86 15.84 0.30
CA ALA A 61 -15.55 17.05 1.07
C ALA A 61 -15.55 18.30 0.20
N TYR A 62 -15.06 18.20 -1.03
CA TYR A 62 -15.04 19.29 -2.01
C TYR A 62 -16.45 19.89 -2.20
N PHE A 63 -17.44 19.05 -2.50
CA PHE A 63 -18.82 19.50 -2.67
C PHE A 63 -19.44 20.08 -1.39
N LYS A 64 -19.11 19.54 -0.21
CA LYS A 64 -19.59 20.08 1.07
C LYS A 64 -19.03 21.47 1.33
N ILE A 65 -17.72 21.66 1.14
CA ILE A 65 -17.05 22.94 1.35
C ILE A 65 -17.61 24.00 0.39
N GLN A 66 -17.84 23.62 -0.87
CA GLN A 66 -18.48 24.52 -1.83
C GLN A 66 -19.92 24.87 -1.46
N ALA A 67 -20.71 23.90 -1.01
CA ALA A 67 -22.07 24.16 -0.54
C ALA A 67 -22.12 25.09 0.69
N GLU A 68 -21.05 25.13 1.48
CA GLU A 68 -20.85 26.09 2.57
C GLU A 68 -20.38 27.48 2.09
N GLY A 69 -20.20 27.68 0.78
CA GLY A 69 -19.71 28.93 0.19
C GLY A 69 -18.23 29.21 0.49
N LYS A 70 -17.45 28.18 0.83
CA LYS A 70 -16.03 28.29 1.18
C LYS A 70 -15.15 27.86 0.00
N CYS A 71 -13.95 28.43 -0.05
CA CYS A 71 -12.91 27.92 -0.96
C CYS A 71 -12.32 26.62 -0.43
N VAL A 72 -12.16 25.64 -1.32
CA VAL A 72 -11.48 24.39 -1.00
C VAL A 72 -9.99 24.66 -0.80
N ASN A 73 -9.47 24.24 0.35
CA ASN A 73 -8.05 24.24 0.68
C ASN A 73 -7.77 23.13 1.70
N LEU A 74 -6.49 22.82 1.94
CA LEU A 74 -6.11 21.72 2.83
C LEU A 74 -6.63 21.89 4.27
N ARG A 75 -6.80 23.12 4.76
CA ARG A 75 -7.35 23.38 6.09
C ARG A 75 -8.81 22.95 6.15
N GLU A 76 -9.62 23.37 5.19
CA GLU A 76 -11.02 22.98 5.13
C GLU A 76 -11.16 21.47 4.86
N LEU A 77 -10.35 20.89 3.97
CA LEU A 77 -10.32 19.45 3.76
C LEU A 77 -10.05 18.66 5.05
N ARG A 78 -9.15 19.12 5.91
CA ARG A 78 -8.91 18.49 7.23
C ARG A 78 -10.09 18.60 8.19
N ASN A 79 -10.95 19.61 8.02
CA ASN A 79 -12.17 19.74 8.81
C ASN A 79 -13.26 18.74 8.38
N HIS A 80 -13.25 18.35 7.10
CA HIS A 80 -14.28 17.48 6.51
C HIS A 80 -13.85 16.03 6.27
N VAL A 81 -12.54 15.77 6.20
CA VAL A 81 -11.95 14.44 5.95
C VAL A 81 -11.08 14.02 7.14
N PRO A 82 -11.29 12.81 7.70
CA PRO A 82 -10.45 12.29 8.77
C PRO A 82 -8.96 12.27 8.40
N ASN A 83 -8.11 12.70 9.34
CA ASN A 83 -6.65 12.69 9.15
C ASN A 83 -6.09 11.30 8.82
N ALA A 84 -6.73 10.22 9.28
CA ALA A 84 -6.34 8.86 8.94
C ALA A 84 -6.43 8.57 7.43
N ILE A 85 -7.40 9.20 6.74
CA ILE A 85 -7.58 9.06 5.29
C ILE A 85 -6.57 9.94 4.57
N LEU A 86 -6.46 11.21 4.93
CA LEU A 86 -5.50 12.15 4.30
C LEU A 86 -4.04 11.71 4.50
N GLY A 87 -3.69 11.20 5.68
CA GLY A 87 -2.36 10.70 6.00
C GLY A 87 -2.03 9.33 5.41
N SER A 88 -3.01 8.62 4.84
CA SER A 88 -2.79 7.32 4.18
C SER A 88 -2.18 7.44 2.79
N VAL A 89 -2.14 8.65 2.22
CA VAL A 89 -1.64 8.94 0.87
C VAL A 89 -0.35 9.74 0.97
N ARG A 90 0.71 9.26 0.28
CA ARG A 90 2.03 9.92 0.28
C ARG A 90 2.02 11.27 -0.45
N ASP A 91 1.24 11.38 -1.51
CA ASP A 91 1.21 12.55 -2.39
C ASP A 91 -0.20 13.16 -2.45
N ILE A 92 -0.60 13.76 -1.33
CA ILE A 92 -1.95 14.28 -1.14
C ILE A 92 -2.27 15.47 -2.04
N PHE A 93 -1.27 16.29 -2.38
CA PHE A 93 -1.46 17.46 -3.24
C PHE A 93 -1.77 17.04 -4.67
N ALA A 94 -1.03 16.08 -5.23
CA ALA A 94 -1.35 15.52 -6.55
C ALA A 94 -2.75 14.89 -6.59
N LEU A 95 -3.21 14.28 -5.49
CA LEU A 95 -4.56 13.72 -5.41
C LEU A 95 -5.64 14.81 -5.37
N ILE A 96 -5.38 15.94 -4.71
CA ILE A 96 -6.29 17.09 -4.69
C ILE A 96 -6.40 17.69 -6.10
N GLU A 97 -5.29 17.91 -6.79
CA GLU A 97 -5.26 18.39 -8.18
C GLU A 97 -6.04 17.45 -9.11
N GLU A 98 -5.83 16.13 -8.99
CA GLU A 98 -6.58 15.13 -9.76
C GLU A 98 -8.10 15.22 -9.52
N VAL A 99 -8.52 15.46 -8.28
CA VAL A 99 -9.94 15.63 -7.94
C VAL A 99 -10.48 16.93 -8.54
N GLU A 100 -9.73 18.04 -8.47
CA GLU A 100 -10.11 19.33 -9.05
C GLU A 100 -10.27 19.25 -10.57
N GLU A 101 -9.33 18.62 -11.27
CA GLU A 101 -9.42 18.38 -12.73
C GLU A 101 -10.66 17.56 -13.10
N ARG A 102 -11.00 16.57 -12.28
CA ARG A 102 -12.11 15.66 -12.53
C ARG A 102 -13.49 16.28 -12.26
N ILE A 103 -13.57 17.18 -11.29
CA ILE A 103 -14.79 17.95 -11.00
C ILE A 103 -14.95 19.08 -12.03
N GLY A 104 -13.85 19.59 -12.57
CA GLY A 104 -13.81 20.72 -13.49
C GLY A 104 -13.88 22.07 -12.76
N PRO A 105 -13.63 23.19 -13.47
CA PRO A 105 -13.70 24.52 -12.87
C PRO A 105 -15.15 24.85 -12.50
N VAL A 106 -15.49 24.70 -11.23
CA VAL A 106 -16.74 25.24 -10.69
C VAL A 106 -16.51 26.74 -10.47
N ARG A 107 -16.93 27.54 -11.45
CA ARG A 107 -16.98 29.00 -11.30
C ARG A 107 -18.02 29.35 -10.23
N PRO A 108 -17.75 30.37 -9.38
CA PRO A 108 -18.75 30.91 -8.46
C PRO A 108 -19.95 31.47 -9.22
#